data_AF-A0A926A818-F1
#
_entry.id   AF-A0A926A818-F1
#
_cell.length_a   1.000
_cell.length_b   1.000
_cell.length_c   1.000
_cell.angle_alpha   90.00
_cell.angle_beta   90.00
_cell.angle_gamma   90.00
#
_symmetry.space_group_name_H-M   'P 1'
#
loop_
_entity.id
_entity.type
_entity.pdbx_description
1 polymer ?
#
loop_
_entity_poly.entity_id
_entity_poly.type
_entity_poly.pdbx_seq_one_letter_code
_entity_poly.pdbx_strand_id
1 'polypeptide(L)'
;MSRPTIDLHTHSTASDGTDSPTALVAAATAAGVDVLAITDHDTTGGWDEAAAALPAGMRLVRGAEFSCTSPTGRDDADVSVHLLGYLFDPAHAAIVAEQERLRGERQHRLIGMIDKMAADGYPVDVGTVFAYLPDGASAGRPHLARALVAAGVVESVDEAFATLLYTGSPYYVPKSDTPVRLAVDMVRAA
;
A
#
# COMPACT_ATOMS: atom_id res chain seq x y z
N MET A 1 -31.02 -13.58 12.03
CA MET A 1 -30.23 -12.82 11.05
C MET A 1 -28.97 -13.62 10.76
N SER A 2 -28.53 -13.71 9.50
CA SER A 2 -27.25 -14.34 9.15
C SER A 2 -26.08 -13.56 9.78
N ARG A 3 -24.96 -14.24 10.01
CA ARG A 3 -23.73 -13.57 10.46
C ARG A 3 -23.19 -12.72 9.31
N PRO A 4 -22.72 -11.48 9.56
CA PRO A 4 -22.17 -10.65 8.51
C PRO A 4 -20.84 -11.22 7.99
N THR A 5 -20.62 -11.11 6.68
CA THR A 5 -19.34 -11.34 6.01
C THR A 5 -18.52 -10.05 6.10
N ILE A 6 -17.30 -10.13 6.62
CA ILE A 6 -16.47 -8.97 6.95
C ILE A 6 -15.09 -9.15 6.31
N ASP A 7 -14.63 -8.13 5.59
CA ASP A 7 -13.24 -7.98 5.15
C ASP A 7 -12.70 -6.64 5.65
N LEU A 8 -11.65 -6.68 6.47
CA LEU A 8 -11.06 -5.49 7.10
C LEU A 8 -9.68 -5.13 6.56
N HIS A 9 -9.22 -5.76 5.48
CA HIS A 9 -7.90 -5.46 4.92
C HIS A 9 -7.95 -5.54 3.39
N THR A 10 -8.28 -4.42 2.75
CA THR A 10 -8.34 -4.34 1.29
C THR A 10 -7.66 -3.07 0.76
N HIS A 11 -7.08 -3.20 -0.43
CA HIS A 11 -6.26 -2.16 -1.06
C HIS A 11 -6.91 -1.78 -2.39
N SER A 12 -6.84 -0.49 -2.70
CA SER A 12 -7.32 0.08 -3.95
C SER A 12 -6.17 0.65 -4.76
N THR A 13 -6.47 1.24 -5.92
CA THR A 13 -5.48 2.00 -6.70
C THR A 13 -4.97 3.26 -5.98
N ALA A 14 -5.54 3.65 -4.84
CA ALA A 14 -4.93 4.69 -4.00
C ALA A 14 -3.58 4.24 -3.39
N SER A 15 -3.29 2.94 -3.34
CA SER A 15 -1.95 2.41 -3.07
C SER A 15 -1.52 1.37 -4.10
N ASP A 16 -1.52 0.09 -3.76
CA ASP A 16 -1.04 -1.00 -4.62
C ASP A 16 -2.10 -2.04 -4.97
N GLY A 17 -3.38 -1.74 -4.75
CA GLY A 17 -4.49 -2.51 -5.27
C GLY A 17 -4.58 -2.47 -6.81
N THR A 18 -5.49 -3.27 -7.36
CA THR A 18 -5.77 -3.30 -8.80
C THR A 18 -7.08 -2.61 -9.16
N ASP A 19 -8.01 -2.54 -8.21
CA ASP A 19 -9.33 -1.94 -8.40
C ASP A 19 -9.35 -0.52 -7.84
N SER A 20 -10.02 0.41 -8.52
CA SER A 20 -10.30 1.72 -7.91
C SER A 20 -11.14 1.55 -6.64
N PRO A 21 -11.16 2.53 -5.72
CA PRO A 21 -12.03 2.46 -4.54
C PRO A 21 -13.50 2.14 -4.91
N THR A 22 -14.02 2.70 -5.99
CA THR A 22 -15.35 2.36 -6.53
C THR A 22 -15.45 0.90 -6.98
N ALA A 23 -14.51 0.43 -7.80
CA ALA A 23 -14.52 -0.93 -8.33
C ALA A 23 -14.35 -1.99 -7.21
N LEU A 24 -13.54 -1.68 -6.20
CA LEU A 24 -13.34 -2.51 -5.01
C LEU A 24 -14.64 -2.70 -4.22
N VAL A 25 -15.40 -1.63 -4.00
CA VAL A 25 -16.72 -1.70 -3.36
C VAL A 25 -17.69 -2.57 -4.18
N ALA A 26 -17.70 -2.42 -5.50
CA ALA A 26 -18.53 -3.24 -6.38
C ALA A 26 -18.15 -4.73 -6.32
N ALA A 27 -16.86 -5.04 -6.32
CA ALA A 27 -16.34 -6.41 -6.20
C ALA A 27 -16.71 -7.03 -4.85
N ALA A 28 -16.53 -6.29 -3.75
CA ALA A 28 -16.91 -6.72 -2.41
C ALA A 28 -18.43 -6.99 -2.30
N THR A 29 -19.24 -6.14 -2.90
CA THR A 29 -20.70 -6.32 -2.97
C THR A 29 -21.06 -7.60 -3.72
N ALA A 30 -20.45 -7.84 -4.88
CA ALA A 30 -20.66 -9.06 -5.66
C ALA A 30 -20.22 -10.33 -4.92
N ALA A 31 -19.20 -10.22 -4.05
CA ALA A 31 -18.72 -11.28 -3.18
C ALA A 31 -19.60 -11.50 -1.93
N GLY A 32 -20.62 -10.67 -1.69
CA GLY A 32 -21.48 -10.77 -0.51
C GLY A 32 -20.82 -10.28 0.78
N VAL A 33 -19.88 -9.33 0.69
CA VAL A 33 -19.26 -8.67 1.84
C VAL A 33 -20.23 -7.63 2.41
N ASP A 34 -20.56 -7.74 3.70
CA ASP A 34 -21.44 -6.81 4.41
C ASP A 34 -20.67 -5.63 5.00
N VAL A 35 -19.41 -5.84 5.38
CA VAL A 35 -18.52 -4.83 5.97
C VAL A 35 -17.17 -4.88 5.28
N LEU A 36 -16.78 -3.80 4.62
CA LEU A 36 -15.50 -3.65 3.92
C LEU A 36 -14.67 -2.57 4.62
N ALA A 37 -13.38 -2.81 4.84
CA ALA A 37 -12.44 -1.75 5.16
C ALA A 37 -11.54 -1.42 3.98
N ILE A 38 -11.37 -0.12 3.71
CA ILE A 38 -10.32 0.37 2.82
C ILE A 38 -9.10 0.74 3.67
N THR A 39 -7.96 0.12 3.40
CA THR A 39 -6.75 0.20 4.23
C THR A 39 -5.50 0.34 3.36
N ASP A 40 -5.58 1.23 2.37
CA ASP A 40 -4.46 1.54 1.49
C ASP A 40 -3.18 1.90 2.25
N HIS A 41 -2.03 1.57 1.66
CA HIS A 41 -0.73 1.83 2.26
C HIS A 41 -0.46 3.32 2.45
N ASP A 42 -0.24 3.76 3.68
CA ASP A 42 0.25 5.11 4.02
C ASP A 42 -0.59 6.25 3.39
N THR A 43 -1.89 6.02 3.20
CA THR A 43 -2.79 7.02 2.61
C THR A 43 -4.25 6.76 3.00
N THR A 44 -5.04 7.82 3.03
CA THR A 44 -6.51 7.77 3.13
C THR A 44 -7.19 8.19 1.83
N GLY A 45 -6.43 8.32 0.73
CA GLY A 45 -6.91 8.92 -0.52
C GLY A 45 -8.13 8.23 -1.16
N GLY A 46 -8.34 6.93 -0.90
CA GLY A 46 -9.49 6.19 -1.42
C GLY A 46 -10.79 6.33 -0.61
N TRP A 47 -10.76 6.98 0.56
CA TRP A 47 -11.89 6.94 1.50
C TRP A 47 -13.18 7.57 0.98
N ASP A 48 -13.08 8.72 0.31
CA ASP A 48 -14.26 9.45 -0.14
C ASP A 48 -14.87 8.82 -1.39
N GLU A 49 -14.04 8.33 -2.31
CA GLU A 49 -14.51 7.58 -3.47
C GLU A 49 -15.21 6.28 -3.05
N ALA A 50 -14.61 5.49 -2.14
CA ALA A 50 -15.24 4.28 -1.62
C ALA A 50 -16.56 4.57 -0.89
N ALA A 51 -16.62 5.65 -0.09
CA ALA A 51 -17.82 6.03 0.62
C ALA A 51 -18.95 6.45 -0.33
N ALA A 52 -18.62 7.15 -1.43
CA ALA A 52 -19.59 7.56 -2.45
C ALA A 52 -20.14 6.38 -3.25
N ALA A 53 -19.39 5.28 -3.38
CA ALA A 53 -19.79 4.08 -4.11
C ALA A 53 -20.58 3.05 -3.27
N LEU A 54 -20.75 3.28 -1.97
CA LEU A 54 -21.29 2.30 -1.03
C LEU A 54 -22.78 1.98 -1.30
N PRO A 55 -23.17 0.72 -1.55
CA PRO A 55 -24.57 0.36 -1.73
C PRO A 55 -25.34 0.37 -0.41
N ALA A 56 -26.68 0.42 -0.51
CA ALA A 56 -27.54 0.34 0.66
C ALA A 56 -27.35 -0.98 1.42
N GLY A 57 -27.12 -0.89 2.73
CA GLY A 57 -26.98 -2.04 3.63
C GLY A 57 -25.53 -2.48 3.89
N MET A 58 -24.59 -2.10 3.03
CA MET A 58 -23.16 -2.35 3.25
C MET A 58 -22.55 -1.29 4.18
N ARG A 59 -21.50 -1.64 4.92
CA ARG A 59 -20.75 -0.70 5.78
C ARG A 59 -19.32 -0.57 5.31
N LEU A 60 -18.82 0.66 5.31
CA LEU A 60 -17.42 0.97 5.07
C LEU A 60 -16.71 1.28 6.39
N VAL A 61 -15.58 0.62 6.64
CA VAL A 61 -14.63 0.95 7.70
C VAL A 61 -13.48 1.72 7.08
N ARG A 62 -13.31 2.97 7.49
CA ARG A 62 -12.22 3.83 7.03
C ARG A 62 -10.95 3.48 7.79
N GLY A 63 -9.88 3.13 7.09
CA GLY A 63 -8.59 2.79 7.68
C GLY A 63 -7.41 3.06 6.75
N ALA A 64 -6.22 2.73 7.24
CA ALA A 64 -4.98 2.78 6.46
C ALA A 64 -4.02 1.72 6.99
N GLU A 65 -3.17 1.19 6.12
CA GLU A 65 -2.08 0.30 6.50
C GLU A 65 -0.76 1.09 6.56
N PHE A 66 -0.29 1.36 7.78
CA PHE A 66 0.92 2.13 8.02
C PHE A 66 2.15 1.24 7.91
N SER A 67 3.08 1.64 7.04
CA SER A 67 4.43 1.09 6.98
C SER A 67 5.19 1.39 8.26
N CYS A 68 5.60 0.35 8.98
CA CYS A 68 6.30 0.50 10.23
C CYS A 68 7.56 -0.39 10.31
N THR A 69 8.45 -0.04 11.23
CA THR A 69 9.49 -0.94 11.74
C THR A 69 9.19 -1.35 13.18
N SER A 70 9.63 -2.54 13.55
CA SER A 70 9.64 -2.99 14.94
C SER A 70 10.97 -3.65 15.27
N PRO A 71 11.54 -3.39 16.46
CA PRO A 71 12.59 -4.22 17.01
C PRO A 71 12.09 -5.66 17.16
N THR A 72 12.97 -6.64 16.93
CA THR A 72 12.66 -8.06 17.14
C THR A 72 12.75 -8.45 18.63
N GLY A 73 13.38 -7.60 19.45
CA GLY A 73 13.77 -7.91 20.83
C GLY A 73 15.08 -8.71 20.94
N ARG A 74 15.85 -8.83 19.84
CA ARG A 74 17.19 -9.43 19.79
C ARG A 74 18.22 -8.39 19.31
N ASP A 75 19.50 -8.74 19.38
CA ASP A 75 20.60 -7.93 18.82
C ASP A 75 20.71 -8.11 17.29
N ASP A 76 19.61 -7.89 16.58
CA ASP A 76 19.51 -7.93 15.11
C ASP A 76 18.83 -6.66 14.58
N ALA A 77 18.70 -6.56 13.25
CA ALA A 77 18.07 -5.43 12.61
C ALA A 77 16.55 -5.42 12.84
N ASP A 78 15.98 -4.21 12.94
CA ASP A 78 14.53 -4.03 12.97
C ASP A 78 13.85 -4.72 11.77
N VAL A 79 12.65 -5.23 12.00
CA VAL A 79 11.83 -5.88 10.98
C VAL A 79 10.74 -4.93 10.48
N SER A 80 10.42 -5.05 9.20
CA SER A 80 9.24 -4.40 8.61
C SER A 80 7.97 -5.02 9.20
N VAL A 81 7.07 -4.18 9.68
CA VAL A 81 5.73 -4.57 10.12
C VAL A 81 4.72 -3.61 9.53
N HIS A 82 3.50 -4.07 9.32
CA HIS A 82 2.41 -3.20 8.89
C HIS A 82 1.38 -3.07 10.01
N LEU A 83 0.95 -1.84 10.27
CA LEU A 83 -0.05 -1.53 11.28
C LEU A 83 -1.35 -1.11 10.58
N LEU A 84 -2.42 -1.87 10.78
CA LEU A 84 -3.76 -1.45 10.39
C LEU A 84 -4.30 -0.46 11.43
N GLY A 85 -4.56 0.77 11.01
CA GLY A 85 -5.25 1.79 11.79
C GLY A 85 -6.65 2.03 11.25
N TYR A 86 -7.65 2.14 12.14
CA TYR A 86 -9.05 2.30 11.76
C TYR A 86 -9.67 3.49 12.49
N LEU A 87 -10.60 4.17 11.80
CA LEU A 87 -11.49 5.20 12.36
C LEU A 87 -10.78 6.37 13.05
N PHE A 88 -9.54 6.67 12.66
CA PHE A 88 -8.80 7.86 13.09
C PHE A 88 -9.21 9.08 12.25
N ASP A 89 -8.99 10.30 12.76
CA ASP A 89 -9.15 11.54 12.00
C ASP A 89 -8.07 11.65 10.90
N PRO A 90 -8.43 11.58 9.61
CA PRO A 90 -7.47 11.65 8.52
C PRO A 90 -6.87 13.06 8.37
N ALA A 91 -7.47 14.08 8.99
CA ALA A 91 -6.95 15.45 9.01
C ALA A 91 -6.03 15.72 10.21
N HIS A 92 -5.83 14.76 11.12
CA HIS A 92 -4.93 14.92 12.24
C HIS A 92 -3.50 15.21 11.74
N ALA A 93 -2.92 16.33 12.13
CA ALA A 93 -1.69 16.86 11.53
C ALA A 93 -0.52 15.87 11.52
N ALA A 94 -0.37 15.08 12.60
CA ALA A 94 0.68 14.05 12.68
C ALA A 94 0.46 12.91 11.68
N ILE A 95 -0.79 12.51 11.43
CA ILE A 95 -1.12 11.47 10.46
C ILE A 95 -0.84 11.96 9.05
N VAL A 96 -1.30 13.17 8.71
CA VAL A 96 -1.08 13.77 7.38
C VAL A 96 0.41 13.88 7.07
N ALA A 97 1.19 14.45 8.00
CA ALA A 97 2.63 14.63 7.82
C ALA A 97 3.36 13.29 7.68
N GLU A 98 3.00 12.29 8.50
CA GLU A 98 3.66 10.99 8.44
C GLU A 98 3.33 10.22 7.18
N GLN A 99 2.06 10.23 6.76
CA GLN A 99 1.65 9.60 5.50
C GLN A 99 2.31 10.25 4.29
N GLU A 100 2.45 11.58 4.26
CA GLU A 100 3.20 12.28 3.22
C GLU A 100 4.68 11.86 3.19
N ARG A 101 5.33 11.80 4.37
CA ARG A 101 6.72 11.35 4.51
C ARG A 101 6.89 9.91 3.99
N LEU A 102 6.02 8.98 4.40
CA LEU A 102 6.09 7.57 4.00
C LEU A 102 5.82 7.37 2.51
N ARG A 103 4.90 8.13 1.91
CA ARG A 103 4.72 8.13 0.44
C ARG A 103 5.98 8.62 -0.28
N GLY A 104 6.62 9.68 0.23
CA GLY A 104 7.89 10.18 -0.30
C GLY A 104 9.01 9.14 -0.23
N GLU A 105 9.17 8.46 0.91
CA GLU A 105 10.12 7.36 1.10
C GLU A 105 9.87 6.20 0.14
N ARG A 106 8.59 5.82 -0.04
CA ARG A 106 8.19 4.78 -1.00
C ARG A 106 8.55 5.15 -2.43
N GLN A 107 8.27 6.38 -2.84
CA GLN A 107 8.60 6.89 -4.17
C GLN A 107 10.10 6.94 -4.40
N HIS A 108 10.87 7.50 -3.45
CA HIS A 108 12.33 7.56 -3.53
C HIS A 108 12.93 6.17 -3.69
N ARG A 109 12.50 5.23 -2.85
CA ARG A 109 12.92 3.82 -2.94
C ARG A 109 12.59 3.24 -4.32
N LEU A 110 11.35 3.39 -4.78
CA LEU A 110 10.90 2.80 -6.04
C LEU A 110 11.71 3.32 -7.23
N ILE A 111 11.97 4.63 -7.29
CA ILE A 111 12.84 5.25 -8.29
C ILE A 111 14.25 4.66 -8.23
N GLY A 112 14.86 4.59 -7.03
CA GLY A 112 16.20 4.01 -6.89
C GLY A 112 16.28 2.54 -7.31
N MET A 113 15.21 1.75 -7.09
CA MET A 113 15.13 0.37 -7.58
C MET A 113 15.04 0.33 -9.11
N ILE A 114 14.22 1.18 -9.72
CA ILE A 114 14.08 1.31 -11.17
C ILE A 114 15.42 1.69 -11.81
N ASP A 115 16.11 2.70 -11.27
CA ASP A 115 17.39 3.17 -11.79
C ASP A 115 18.46 2.08 -11.78
N LYS A 116 18.55 1.29 -10.70
CA LYS A 116 19.46 0.15 -10.61
C LYS A 116 19.14 -0.92 -11.65
N MET A 117 17.86 -1.25 -11.84
CA MET A 117 17.44 -2.24 -12.84
C MET A 117 17.69 -1.74 -14.26
N ALA A 118 17.39 -0.48 -14.54
CA ALA A 118 17.65 0.13 -15.85
C ALA A 118 19.15 0.16 -16.18
N ALA A 119 20.02 0.43 -15.19
CA ALA A 119 21.47 0.39 -15.36
C ALA A 119 21.99 -1.02 -15.74
N ASP A 120 21.32 -2.07 -15.29
CA ASP A 120 21.61 -3.47 -15.64
C ASP A 120 20.87 -3.95 -16.90
N GLY A 121 20.22 -3.03 -17.63
CA GLY A 121 19.61 -3.30 -18.94
C GLY A 121 18.18 -3.82 -18.91
N TYR A 122 17.51 -3.82 -17.74
CA TYR A 122 16.10 -4.17 -17.67
C TYR A 122 15.23 -3.10 -18.34
N PRO A 123 14.18 -3.50 -19.08
CA PRO A 123 13.29 -2.59 -19.79
C PRO A 123 12.25 -1.94 -18.86
N VAL A 124 12.71 -1.20 -17.85
CA VAL A 124 11.87 -0.47 -16.89
C VAL A 124 12.32 0.97 -16.75
N ASP A 125 11.36 1.89 -16.68
CA ASP A 125 11.61 3.30 -16.46
C ASP A 125 10.56 3.92 -15.53
N VAL A 126 10.93 5.04 -14.90
CA VAL A 126 10.07 5.73 -13.92
C VAL A 126 8.77 6.20 -14.55
N GLY A 127 8.80 6.69 -15.80
CA GLY A 127 7.60 7.16 -16.48
C GLY A 127 6.57 6.06 -16.63
N THR A 128 6.96 4.89 -17.13
CA THR A 128 6.06 3.76 -17.35
C THR A 128 5.48 3.21 -16.05
N VAL A 129 6.27 3.10 -14.98
CA VAL A 129 5.80 2.58 -13.68
C VAL A 129 4.77 3.51 -13.04
N PHE A 130 4.95 4.83 -13.16
CA PHE A 130 4.08 5.81 -12.52
C PHE A 130 2.89 6.25 -13.40
N ALA A 131 2.93 6.02 -14.72
CA ALA A 131 1.91 6.50 -15.67
C ALA A 131 0.47 6.03 -15.38
N TYR A 132 0.31 4.90 -14.69
CA TYR A 132 -1.00 4.31 -14.39
C TYR A 132 -1.46 4.56 -12.94
N LEU A 133 -0.67 5.28 -12.16
CA LEU A 133 -1.00 5.57 -10.76
C LEU A 133 -1.83 6.84 -10.66
N PRO A 134 -2.90 6.85 -9.85
CA PRO A 134 -3.59 8.08 -9.51
C PRO A 134 -2.65 9.09 -8.86
N ASP A 135 -2.95 10.38 -9.04
CA ASP A 135 -2.23 11.44 -8.34
C ASP A 135 -2.31 11.23 -6.83
N GLY A 136 -1.16 11.26 -6.17
CA GLY A 136 -1.05 11.03 -4.72
C GLY A 136 -1.14 9.57 -4.26
N ALA A 137 -1.18 8.60 -5.19
CA ALA A 137 -1.17 7.18 -4.85
C ALA A 137 0.15 6.75 -4.17
N SER A 138 0.04 5.82 -3.22
CA SER A 138 1.17 5.29 -2.48
C SER A 138 1.88 4.16 -3.25
N ALA A 139 2.76 4.54 -4.16
CA ALA A 139 3.44 3.61 -5.07
C ALA A 139 4.41 2.65 -4.35
N GLY A 140 4.22 1.34 -4.45
CA GLY A 140 5.13 0.32 -3.92
C GLY A 140 5.85 -0.54 -4.97
N ARG A 141 6.66 -1.50 -4.47
CA ARG A 141 7.30 -2.57 -5.27
C ARG A 141 6.31 -3.37 -6.14
N PRO A 142 5.04 -3.61 -5.74
CA PRO A 142 4.09 -4.30 -6.61
C PRO A 142 3.89 -3.61 -7.97
N HIS A 143 4.02 -2.29 -8.07
CA HIS A 143 3.94 -1.58 -9.35
C HIS A 143 5.13 -1.89 -10.25
N LEU A 144 6.34 -1.92 -9.70
CA LEU A 144 7.53 -2.35 -10.45
C LEU A 144 7.41 -3.81 -10.87
N ALA A 145 6.88 -4.68 -10.00
CA ALA A 145 6.61 -6.08 -10.36
C ALA A 145 5.66 -6.19 -11.56
N ARG A 146 4.55 -5.43 -11.56
CA ARG A 146 3.60 -5.38 -12.69
C ARG A 146 4.26 -4.84 -13.97
N ALA A 147 5.11 -3.83 -13.86
CA ALA A 147 5.84 -3.30 -15.01
C ALA A 147 6.82 -4.35 -15.60
N LEU A 148 7.50 -5.12 -14.76
CA LEU A 148 8.38 -6.21 -15.19
C LEU A 148 7.60 -7.34 -15.88
N VAL A 149 6.41 -7.67 -15.38
CA VAL A 149 5.50 -8.62 -16.03
C VAL A 149 5.05 -8.09 -17.39
N ALA A 150 4.59 -6.83 -17.45
CA ALA A 150 4.14 -6.20 -18.70
C ALA A 150 5.26 -6.11 -19.75
N ALA A 151 6.51 -5.95 -19.31
CA ALA A 151 7.68 -5.95 -20.17
C ALA A 151 8.18 -7.37 -20.55
N GLY A 152 7.54 -8.42 -20.05
CA GLY A 152 7.90 -9.81 -20.34
C GLY A 152 9.21 -10.28 -19.68
N VAL A 153 9.65 -9.60 -18.62
CA VAL A 153 10.88 -9.96 -17.88
C VAL A 153 10.65 -11.15 -16.95
N VAL A 154 9.45 -11.23 -16.38
CA VAL A 154 8.99 -12.29 -15.47
C VAL A 154 7.54 -12.64 -15.81
N GLU A 155 7.09 -13.84 -15.48
CA GLU A 155 5.75 -14.34 -15.80
C GLU A 155 4.70 -13.87 -14.78
N SER A 156 5.10 -13.49 -13.57
CA SER A 156 4.18 -13.08 -12.51
C SER A 156 4.77 -12.09 -11.50
N VAL A 157 3.88 -11.42 -10.76
CA VAL A 157 4.27 -10.56 -9.63
C VAL A 157 4.99 -11.38 -8.55
N ASP A 158 4.53 -12.60 -8.29
CA ASP A 158 5.14 -13.50 -7.32
C ASP A 158 6.57 -13.89 -7.73
N GLU A 159 6.78 -14.18 -9.01
CA GLU A 159 8.12 -14.43 -9.54
C GLU A 159 9.02 -13.20 -9.39
N ALA A 160 8.51 -12.00 -9.68
CA ALA A 160 9.25 -10.76 -9.50
C ALA A 160 9.76 -10.62 -8.05
N PHE A 161 8.90 -10.89 -7.07
CA PHE A 161 9.28 -10.87 -5.66
C PHE A 161 10.19 -12.01 -5.26
N ALA A 162 10.06 -13.21 -5.83
CA ALA A 162 10.92 -14.35 -5.53
C ALA A 162 12.35 -14.19 -6.08
N THR A 163 12.53 -13.40 -7.14
CA THR A 163 13.79 -13.37 -7.92
C THR A 163 14.49 -12.02 -7.96
N LEU A 164 13.78 -10.92 -8.20
CA LEU A 164 14.37 -9.61 -8.47
C LEU A 164 14.09 -8.59 -7.36
N LEU A 165 12.93 -8.68 -6.72
CA LEU A 165 12.41 -7.65 -5.81
C LEU A 165 12.38 -8.07 -4.32
N TYR A 166 12.96 -9.24 -3.99
CA TYR A 166 13.09 -9.70 -2.60
C TYR A 166 13.99 -8.76 -1.78
N THR A 167 13.78 -8.74 -0.47
CA THR A 167 14.63 -7.98 0.46
C THR A 167 16.05 -8.54 0.44
N GLY A 168 17.02 -7.70 0.06
CA GLY A 168 18.42 -8.09 -0.08
C GLY A 168 18.86 -8.42 -1.51
N SER A 169 17.96 -8.32 -2.51
CA SER A 169 18.36 -8.39 -3.91
C SER A 169 19.30 -7.23 -4.29
N PRO A 170 20.08 -7.34 -5.38
CA PRO A 170 20.94 -6.25 -5.85
C PRO A 170 20.18 -4.93 -6.10
N TYR A 171 18.92 -5.05 -6.52
CA TYR A 171 18.04 -3.93 -6.82
C TYR A 171 17.35 -3.36 -5.60
N TYR A 172 17.33 -4.07 -4.46
CA TYR A 172 16.68 -3.59 -3.25
C TYR A 172 17.29 -2.27 -2.79
N VAL A 173 16.41 -1.34 -2.41
CA VAL A 173 16.76 -0.07 -1.77
C VAL A 173 15.97 -0.02 -0.46
N PRO A 174 16.61 0.26 0.69
CA PRO A 174 15.90 0.42 1.95
C PRO A 174 15.06 1.70 1.96
N LYS A 175 14.05 1.75 2.82
CA LYS A 175 13.28 2.98 3.14
C LYS A 175 13.19 3.17 4.64
N SER A 176 13.02 4.42 5.09
CA SER A 176 12.85 4.72 6.50
C SER A 176 11.38 4.69 6.91
N ASP A 177 11.00 3.65 7.65
CA ASP A 177 9.63 3.47 8.15
C ASP A 177 9.46 3.97 9.59
N THR A 178 8.20 4.18 9.97
CA THR A 178 7.83 4.67 11.30
C THR A 178 8.04 3.58 12.34
N PRO A 179 8.69 3.85 13.49
CA PRO A 179 8.66 2.90 14.60
C PRO A 179 7.20 2.59 15.00
N VAL A 180 6.84 1.32 15.07
CA VAL A 180 5.42 0.90 15.23
C VAL A 180 4.76 1.48 16.48
N ARG A 181 5.52 1.69 17.56
CA ARG A 181 5.02 2.34 18.78
C ARG A 181 4.59 3.78 18.53
N LEU A 182 5.37 4.54 17.76
CA LEU A 182 5.04 5.90 17.38
C LEU A 182 3.79 5.92 16.49
N ALA A 183 3.68 4.98 15.54
CA ALA A 183 2.48 4.85 14.70
C ALA A 183 1.22 4.56 15.53
N VAL A 184 1.31 3.65 16.51
CA VAL A 184 0.21 3.37 17.45
C VAL A 184 -0.18 4.62 18.24
N ASP A 185 0.79 5.38 18.76
CA ASP A 185 0.51 6.60 19.53
C ASP A 185 -0.16 7.68 18.65
N MET A 186 0.27 7.84 17.39
CA MET A 186 -0.37 8.76 16.44
C MET A 186 -1.80 8.35 16.12
N VAL A 187 -2.04 7.06 15.81
CA VAL A 187 -3.40 6.57 15.50
C VAL A 187 -4.33 6.69 16.70
N ARG A 188 -3.82 6.54 17.93
CA ARG A 188 -4.63 6.70 19.15
C ARG A 188 -4.94 8.15 19.51
N ALA A 189 -4.10 9.09 19.08
CA ALA A 189 -4.28 10.52 19.32
C ALA A 189 -5.21 11.17 18.29
N ALA A 190 -5.28 10.59 17.09
CA ALA A 190 -6.16 10.97 16.00
C ALA A 190 -7.58 10.41 16.15
#